data_AF-A0A350KMR6-F1
#
_entry.id   AF-A0A350KMR6-F1
#
_cell.length_a   1.000
_cell.length_b   1.000
_cell.length_c   1.000
_cell.angle_alpha   90.00
_cell.angle_beta   90.00
_cell.angle_gamma   90.00
#
_symmetry.space_group_name_H-M   'P 1'
#
loop_
_entity.id
_entity.type
_entity.pdbx_description
1 polymer ?
#
loop_
_entity_poly.entity_id
_entity_poly.type
_entity_poly.pdbx_seq_one_letter_code
_entity_poly.pdbx_strand_id
1 'polypeptide(L)'
;MASNSSQKFIGKNRAPRVQVEYDVELYGAEKKVNLPFVMGVMSDLSGKPAEPLPKLEDRKMVEIDADNFDDRLKSMKPRVAFNVPNVMTGEGNLAVDMTFESMDDFSPAAVAEKVEGLKQLLEA
;
A
#
# COMPACT_ATOMS: atom_id res chain seq x y z
N MET A 1 -6.33 -9.18 31.15
CA MET A 1 -5.89 -10.20 32.11
C MET A 1 -4.40 -10.05 32.29
N ALA A 2 -3.94 -9.67 33.49
CA ALA A 2 -2.53 -9.58 33.79
C ALA A 2 -1.88 -10.94 33.53
N SER A 3 -0.75 -10.97 32.82
CA SER A 3 0.04 -12.18 32.62
C SER A 3 0.31 -12.81 33.98
N ASN A 4 0.00 -14.10 34.16
CA ASN A 4 0.20 -14.79 35.43
C ASN A 4 1.68 -14.70 35.83
N SER A 5 1.97 -13.83 36.82
CA SER A 5 3.31 -13.63 37.36
C SER A 5 3.87 -14.94 37.88
N SER A 6 5.14 -15.23 37.59
CA SER A 6 5.86 -16.40 38.10
C SER A 6 5.88 -16.43 39.64
N GLN A 7 5.79 -15.27 40.29
CA GLN A 7 5.65 -15.14 41.74
C GLN A 7 4.32 -15.73 42.23
N LYS A 8 3.20 -15.39 41.56
CA LYS A 8 1.86 -15.93 41.85
C LYS A 8 1.77 -17.44 41.58
N PHE A 9 2.56 -17.95 40.63
CA PHE A 9 2.67 -19.40 40.38
C PHE A 9 3.43 -20.14 41.50
N ILE A 10 4.53 -19.58 42.00
CA ILE A 10 5.32 -20.16 43.11
C ILE A 10 4.48 -20.22 44.40
N GLY A 11 3.71 -19.18 44.71
CA GLY A 11 2.79 -19.18 45.85
C GLY A 11 1.68 -20.23 45.77
N LYS A 12 1.20 -20.56 44.57
CA LYS A 12 0.16 -21.58 44.38
C LYS A 12 0.68 -23.02 44.45
N ASN A 13 1.93 -23.27 44.03
CA ASN A 13 2.46 -24.64 43.92
C ASN A 13 3.25 -25.07 45.18
N ARG A 14 4.16 -24.22 45.68
CA ARG A 14 4.95 -24.45 46.92
C ARG A 14 5.38 -23.11 47.52
N ALA A 15 4.49 -22.49 48.31
CA ALA A 15 4.78 -21.23 48.98
C ALA A 15 5.98 -21.36 49.94
N PRO A 16 7.03 -20.53 49.80
CA PRO A 16 8.13 -20.46 50.76
C PRO A 16 7.67 -19.83 52.08
N ARG A 17 8.48 -19.98 53.15
CA ARG A 17 8.15 -19.45 54.48
C ARG A 17 7.98 -17.92 54.53
N VAL A 18 8.63 -17.20 53.62
CA VAL A 18 8.41 -15.77 53.37
C VAL A 18 8.30 -15.59 51.86
N GLN A 19 7.21 -14.98 51.41
CA GLN A 19 6.94 -14.71 49.99
C GLN A 19 6.65 -13.23 49.81
N VAL A 20 7.34 -12.61 48.85
CA VAL A 20 7.13 -11.20 48.48
C VAL A 20 6.64 -11.19 47.04
N GLU A 21 5.48 -10.57 46.82
CA GLU A 21 4.90 -10.37 45.50
C GLU A 21 4.84 -8.89 45.19
N TYR A 22 5.04 -8.54 43.93
CA TYR A 22 4.78 -7.20 43.43
C TYR A 22 3.50 -7.23 42.60
N ASP A 23 2.44 -6.64 43.13
CA ASP A 23 1.20 -6.41 42.40
C ASP A 23 1.04 -4.91 42.12
N VAL A 24 0.63 -4.59 40.90
CA VAL A 24 0.33 -3.20 40.53
C VAL A 24 -1.12 -2.96 40.85
N GLU A 25 -1.39 -2.26 41.95
CA GLU A 25 -2.73 -1.86 42.33
C GLU A 25 -3.24 -0.80 41.33
N LEU A 26 -4.25 -1.17 40.55
CA LEU A 26 -4.80 -0.29 39.50
C LEU A 26 -6.01 0.53 40.00
N TYR A 27 -6.43 0.39 41.27
CA TYR A 27 -7.55 1.14 41.86
C TYR A 27 -8.83 1.19 40.98
N GLY A 28 -9.12 0.09 40.28
CA GLY A 28 -10.26 0.02 39.36
C GLY A 28 -10.09 0.79 38.04
N ALA A 29 -8.87 1.25 37.71
CA ALA A 29 -8.59 1.95 36.46
C ALA A 29 -9.00 1.10 35.25
N GLU A 30 -9.90 1.65 34.44
CA GLU A 30 -10.31 1.01 33.20
C GLU A 30 -9.14 0.97 32.22
N LYS A 31 -8.89 -0.22 31.67
CA LYS A 31 -7.89 -0.37 30.62
C LYS A 31 -8.37 0.38 29.37
N LYS A 32 -7.69 1.46 29.01
CA LYS A 32 -7.93 2.15 27.74
C LYS A 32 -7.64 1.19 26.58
N VAL A 33 -8.68 0.85 25.81
CA VAL A 33 -8.54 0.12 24.55
C VAL A 33 -8.41 1.17 23.45
N ASN A 34 -7.30 1.15 22.73
CA ASN A 34 -7.12 2.02 21.56
C ASN A 34 -7.68 1.29 20.33
N LEU A 35 -8.68 1.88 19.69
CA LEU A 35 -9.24 1.40 18.42
C LEU A 35 -8.70 2.28 17.30
N PRO A 36 -7.82 1.77 16.42
CA PRO A 36 -7.32 2.56 15.31
C PRO A 36 -8.46 2.84 14.32
N PHE A 37 -8.53 4.08 13.84
CA PHE A 37 -9.39 4.43 12.73
C PHE A 37 -8.71 4.03 11.42
N VAL A 38 -9.30 3.08 10.68
CA VAL A 38 -8.80 2.60 9.39
C VAL A 38 -9.80 2.98 8.31
N MET A 39 -9.33 3.62 7.24
CA MET A 39 -10.14 4.02 6.10
C MET A 39 -9.88 3.07 4.92
N GLY A 40 -10.95 2.47 4.40
CA GLY A 40 -10.90 1.68 3.16
C GLY A 40 -11.21 2.56 1.95
N VAL A 41 -10.39 2.46 0.90
CA VAL A 41 -10.59 3.15 -0.39
C VAL A 41 -10.79 2.10 -1.48
N MET A 42 -11.81 2.28 -2.32
CA MET A 42 -12.07 1.45 -3.49
C MET A 42 -12.04 2.34 -4.73
N SER A 43 -11.25 1.96 -5.73
CA SER A 43 -11.08 2.72 -6.97
C SER A 43 -10.67 1.79 -8.11
N ASP A 44 -10.93 2.20 -9.36
CA ASP A 44 -10.30 1.58 -10.52
C ASP A 44 -8.93 2.21 -10.74
N LEU A 45 -7.89 1.43 -10.44
CA LEU A 45 -6.49 1.86 -10.52
C LEU A 45 -5.72 1.17 -11.66
N SER A 46 -6.36 0.27 -12.40
CA SER A 46 -5.68 -0.61 -13.36
C SER A 46 -5.77 -0.12 -14.81
N GLY A 47 -6.79 0.67 -15.15
CA GLY A 47 -7.01 1.19 -16.48
C GLY A 47 -7.25 0.08 -17.51
N LYS A 48 -6.36 -0.04 -18.50
CA LYS A 48 -6.36 -1.11 -19.51
C LYS A 48 -5.20 -2.08 -19.26
N PRO A 49 -5.32 -2.98 -18.28
CA PRO A 49 -4.25 -3.89 -17.91
C PRO A 49 -3.90 -4.83 -19.08
N ALA A 50 -2.62 -5.16 -19.22
CA ALA A 50 -2.16 -6.08 -20.26
C ALA A 50 -2.57 -7.53 -19.95
N GLU A 51 -2.65 -7.87 -18.65
CA GLU A 51 -3.09 -9.16 -18.16
C GLU A 51 -4.47 -9.04 -17.49
N PRO A 52 -5.32 -10.07 -17.59
CA PRO A 52 -6.60 -10.09 -16.88
C PRO A 52 -6.42 -9.95 -15.38
N LEU A 53 -7.19 -9.05 -14.76
CA LEU A 53 -7.16 -8.89 -13.32
C LEU A 53 -7.72 -10.13 -12.60
N PRO A 54 -7.25 -10.41 -11.37
CA PRO A 54 -7.87 -11.40 -10.50
C PRO A 54 -9.37 -11.14 -10.32
N LYS A 55 -10.11 -12.19 -9.98
CA LYS A 55 -11.52 -12.06 -9.61
C LYS A 55 -11.67 -11.15 -8.40
N LEU A 56 -12.82 -10.50 -8.28
CA LEU A 56 -13.07 -9.56 -7.17
C LEU A 56 -12.90 -10.20 -5.80
N GLU A 57 -13.31 -11.45 -5.62
CA GLU A 57 -13.19 -12.22 -4.38
C GLU A 57 -11.73 -12.48 -3.95
N ASP A 58 -10.81 -12.49 -4.91
CA ASP A 58 -9.38 -12.72 -4.67
C ASP A 58 -8.62 -11.40 -4.37
N ARG A 59 -9.25 -10.24 -4.61
CA ARG A 59 -8.63 -8.92 -4.40
C ARG A 59 -8.72 -8.54 -2.92
N LYS A 60 -7.57 -8.45 -2.27
CA LYS A 60 -7.46 -8.01 -0.88
C LYS A 60 -7.24 -6.50 -0.82
N MET A 61 -7.71 -5.87 0.27
CA MET A 61 -7.28 -4.52 0.61
C MET A 61 -5.78 -4.53 0.90
N VAL A 62 -5.09 -3.56 0.32
CA VAL A 62 -3.68 -3.34 0.55
C VAL A 62 -3.53 -2.07 1.38
N GLU A 63 -2.64 -2.11 2.37
CA GLU A 63 -2.26 -0.92 3.12
C GLU A 63 -1.42 -0.01 2.23
N ILE A 64 -1.76 1.28 2.23
CA ILE A 64 -1.10 2.33 1.47
C ILE A 64 -0.77 3.47 2.43
N ASP A 65 0.48 3.91 2.40
CA ASP A 65 0.97 5.10 3.09
C ASP A 65 1.98 5.85 2.18
N ALA A 66 2.60 6.91 2.71
CA ALA A 66 3.57 7.69 1.96
C ALA A 66 4.89 6.95 1.67
N ASP A 67 5.21 5.92 2.45
CA ASP A 67 6.47 5.21 2.35
C ASP A 67 6.40 4.08 1.30
N ASN A 68 5.21 3.51 1.06
CA ASN A 68 5.00 2.39 0.14
C ASN A 68 4.19 2.70 -1.12
N PHE A 69 3.84 3.96 -1.36
CA PHE A 69 2.93 4.34 -2.45
C PHE A 69 3.43 3.89 -3.83
N ASP A 70 4.68 4.18 -4.18
CA ASP A 70 5.25 3.82 -5.48
C ASP A 70 5.40 2.29 -5.63
N ASP A 71 5.78 1.58 -4.57
CA ASP A 71 5.82 0.12 -4.57
C ASP A 71 4.43 -0.47 -4.84
N ARG A 72 3.38 0.11 -4.26
CA ARG A 72 1.98 -0.28 -4.51
C ARG A 72 1.58 0.00 -5.95
N LEU A 73 1.89 1.18 -6.46
CA LEU A 73 1.60 1.56 -7.83
C LEU A 73 2.28 0.61 -8.83
N LYS A 74 3.58 0.36 -8.65
CA LYS A 74 4.36 -0.59 -9.45
C LYS A 74 3.81 -2.00 -9.40
N SER A 75 3.32 -2.45 -8.23
CA SER A 75 2.71 -3.77 -8.09
C SER A 75 1.37 -3.90 -8.84
N MET A 76 0.59 -2.81 -8.92
CA MET A 76 -0.69 -2.78 -9.64
C MET A 76 -0.52 -2.67 -11.16
N LYS A 77 0.61 -2.13 -11.63
CA LYS A 77 0.93 -1.87 -13.05
C LYS A 77 -0.22 -1.17 -13.80
N PRO A 78 -0.68 0.02 -13.36
CA PRO A 78 -1.64 0.80 -14.11
C PRO A 78 -1.16 1.01 -15.53
N ARG A 79 -2.02 0.73 -16.52
CA ARG A 79 -1.66 0.85 -17.93
C ARG A 79 -2.69 1.62 -18.71
N VAL A 80 -2.22 2.48 -19.60
CA VAL A 80 -3.05 3.19 -20.57
C VAL A 80 -2.63 2.80 -21.98
N ALA A 81 -3.62 2.48 -22.81
CA ALA A 81 -3.42 2.13 -24.21
C ALA A 81 -4.52 2.73 -25.08
N PHE A 82 -4.17 3.74 -25.88
CA PHE A 82 -5.10 4.47 -26.73
C PHE A 82 -4.37 5.19 -27.88
N ASN A 83 -5.13 5.57 -28.90
CA ASN A 83 -4.62 6.32 -30.04
C ASN A 83 -4.95 7.80 -29.85
N VAL A 84 -3.99 8.68 -30.15
CA VAL A 84 -4.16 10.14 -30.16
C VAL A 84 -3.83 10.71 -31.54
N PRO A 85 -4.43 11.83 -31.96
CA PRO A 85 -4.02 12.50 -33.20
C PRO A 85 -2.53 12.88 -33.17
N ASN A 86 -1.79 12.55 -34.23
CA ASN A 86 -0.37 12.87 -34.31
C ASN A 86 -0.15 14.30 -34.82
N VAL A 87 0.12 15.23 -33.91
CA VAL A 87 0.39 16.63 -34.24
C VAL A 87 1.85 16.90 -34.66
N MET A 88 2.77 15.94 -34.47
CA MET A 88 4.19 16.11 -34.80
C MET A 88 4.43 16.01 -36.31
N THR A 89 3.81 15.01 -36.95
CA THR A 89 3.86 14.83 -38.41
C THR A 89 2.65 15.44 -39.11
N GLY A 90 1.56 15.70 -38.37
CA GLY A 90 0.29 16.19 -38.93
C GLY A 90 -0.55 15.12 -39.62
N GLU A 91 -0.12 13.86 -39.63
CA GLU A 91 -0.77 12.76 -40.33
C GLU A 91 -1.03 11.56 -39.41
N GLY A 92 -2.24 11.01 -39.49
CA GLY A 92 -2.63 9.79 -38.80
C GLY A 92 -2.76 9.93 -37.28
N ASN A 93 -2.70 8.79 -36.60
CA ASN A 93 -2.78 8.70 -35.14
C ASN A 93 -1.48 8.09 -34.59
N LEU A 94 -1.06 8.58 -33.43
CA LEU A 94 0.00 8.01 -32.61
C LEU A 94 -0.61 7.03 -31.61
N ALA A 95 -0.12 5.79 -31.62
CA ALA A 95 -0.47 4.82 -30.58
C ALA A 95 0.34 5.10 -29.32
N VAL A 96 -0.35 5.29 -28.20
CA VAL A 96 0.25 5.45 -26.88
C VAL A 96 -0.03 4.19 -26.08
N ASP A 97 1.03 3.56 -25.60
CA ASP A 97 1.00 2.41 -24.70
C ASP A 97 2.01 2.63 -23.58
N MET A 98 1.51 2.84 -22.37
CA MET A 98 2.34 3.20 -21.22
C MET A 98 1.89 2.47 -19.97
N THR A 99 2.86 1.97 -19.21
CA THR A 99 2.67 1.44 -17.86
C THR A 99 3.34 2.37 -16.85
N PHE A 100 2.63 2.69 -15.77
CA PHE A 100 3.10 3.55 -14.70
C PHE A 100 3.67 2.71 -13.56
N GLU A 101 4.85 3.08 -13.07
CA GLU A 101 5.57 2.44 -11.96
C GLU A 101 5.76 3.35 -10.76
N SER A 102 5.75 4.68 -10.96
CA SER A 102 5.86 5.68 -9.88
C SER A 102 4.92 6.85 -10.12
N MET A 103 4.70 7.68 -9.10
CA MET A 103 3.89 8.90 -9.27
C MET A 103 4.54 9.90 -10.26
N ASP A 104 5.87 9.89 -10.37
CA ASP A 104 6.61 10.76 -11.30
C ASP A 104 6.35 10.41 -12.77
N ASP A 105 5.91 9.17 -13.06
CA ASP A 105 5.55 8.73 -14.42
C ASP A 105 4.34 9.49 -15.00
N PHE A 106 3.56 10.17 -14.15
CA PHE A 106 2.46 11.03 -14.59
C PHE A 106 2.93 12.43 -15.02
N SER A 107 4.20 12.77 -14.81
CA SER A 107 4.76 14.05 -15.24
C SER A 107 4.89 14.10 -16.77
N PRO A 108 4.71 15.28 -17.41
CA PRO A 108 4.86 15.41 -18.86
C PRO A 108 6.23 14.97 -19.39
N ALA A 109 7.29 15.16 -18.59
CA ALA A 109 8.64 14.72 -18.95
C ALA A 109 8.71 13.19 -19.05
N ALA A 110 8.26 12.47 -18.02
CA ALA A 110 8.24 11.01 -18.03
C ALA A 110 7.30 10.44 -19.12
N VAL A 111 6.19 11.12 -19.39
CA VAL A 111 5.30 10.77 -20.52
C VAL A 111 6.05 10.87 -21.85
N ALA A 112 6.78 11.96 -22.09
CA ALA A 112 7.55 12.14 -23.31
C ALA A 112 8.65 11.07 -23.47
N GLU A 113 9.32 10.69 -22.38
CA GLU A 113 10.34 9.64 -22.38
C GLU A 113 9.79 8.24 -22.70
N LYS A 114 8.54 7.94 -22.31
CA LYS A 114 7.93 6.61 -22.51
C LYS A 114 7.28 6.42 -23.88
N VAL A 115 7.00 7.49 -24.62
CA VAL A 115 6.36 7.43 -25.94
C VAL A 115 7.43 7.48 -27.03
N GLU A 116 7.57 6.39 -27.79
CA GLU A 116 8.67 6.16 -28.75
C GLU A 116 8.85 7.27 -29.81
N GLY A 117 7.79 8.03 -30.15
CA GLY A 117 7.87 9.20 -31.02
C GLY A 117 8.28 10.51 -30.33
N LEU A 118 7.91 10.70 -29.06
CA LEU A 118 8.26 11.90 -28.29
C LEU A 118 9.68 11.81 -27.73
N LYS A 119 10.10 10.61 -27.34
CA LYS A 119 11.44 10.35 -26.80
C LYS A 119 12.54 10.76 -27.77
N GLN A 120 12.39 10.42 -29.05
CA GLN A 120 13.35 10.79 -30.09
C GLN A 120 13.47 12.30 -30.26
N LEU A 121 12.37 13.04 -30.07
CA LEU A 121 12.38 14.51 -30.11
C LEU A 121 12.97 15.13 -28.85
N LEU A 122 12.91 14.44 -27.71
CA LEU A 122 13.49 14.89 -26.44
C LEU A 122 15.02 14.70 -26.41
N GLU A 123 15.52 13.63 -27.03
CA GLU A 123 16.96 13.31 -27.10
C GLU A 123 17.71 14.06 -28.22
N ALA A 124 16.99 14.65 -29.18
CA ALA A 124 17.55 15.40 -30.32
C ALA A 124 17.90 16.86 -29.98
#